data_AF-A0A6G0YCM5-F1
#
_entry.id   AF-A0A6G0YCM5-F1
#
_cell.length_a   1.000
_cell.length_b   1.000
_cell.length_c   1.000
_cell.angle_alpha   90.00
_cell.angle_beta   90.00
_cell.angle_gamma   90.00
#
_symmetry.space_group_name_H-M   'P 1'
#
loop_
_entity.id
_entity.type
_entity.pdbx_description
1 polymer ?
#
loop_
_entity_poly.entity_id
_entity_poly.type
_entity_poly.pdbx_seq_one_letter_code
_entity_poly.pdbx_strand_id
1 'polypeptide(L)'
;KRKRTQPKHLNSFHLETITGEENNIYALTPVDYWKKNLYFPIIDGIIINLKKRFSEESLSMASSIDSFLNLNLKGSSFFVNHYKDVMNISEDTLKAEIMVFKNCLPANFTFDDIKKNIVKVTYPNLYKLIQACFKR
;
A
#
# COMPACT_ATOMS: atom_id res chain seq x y z
N LYS A 1 -3.60 -17.57 57.71
CA LYS A 1 -3.10 -17.60 56.30
C LYS A 1 -4.08 -18.43 55.46
N ARG A 2 -4.83 -17.83 54.52
CA ARG A 2 -5.75 -18.57 53.63
C ARG A 2 -4.97 -19.27 52.52
N LYS A 3 -5.16 -20.58 52.32
CA LYS A 3 -4.68 -21.30 51.13
C LYS A 3 -5.56 -20.89 49.94
N ARG A 4 -4.94 -20.34 48.90
CA ARG A 4 -5.60 -20.06 47.62
C ARG A 4 -5.80 -21.36 46.86
N THR A 5 -7.02 -21.63 46.41
CA THR A 5 -7.35 -22.69 45.46
C THR A 5 -7.62 -22.07 44.09
N GLN A 6 -7.13 -22.71 43.02
CA GLN A 6 -7.31 -22.21 41.66
C GLN A 6 -8.78 -22.34 41.18
N PRO A 7 -9.28 -21.42 40.34
CA PRO A 7 -10.65 -21.48 39.85
C PRO A 7 -10.80 -22.53 38.75
N LYS A 8 -11.81 -23.39 38.89
CA LYS A 8 -12.06 -24.56 38.02
C LYS A 8 -12.48 -24.21 36.58
N HIS A 9 -12.86 -22.95 36.33
CA HIS A 9 -13.41 -22.50 35.04
C HIS A 9 -12.35 -22.14 33.99
N LEU A 10 -11.06 -22.24 34.34
CA LEU A 10 -9.96 -21.86 33.47
C LEU A 10 -9.20 -23.06 32.88
N ASN A 11 -9.67 -24.29 33.14
CA ASN A 11 -9.00 -25.52 32.67
C ASN A 11 -8.99 -25.70 31.15
N SER A 12 -9.88 -25.00 30.42
CA SER A 12 -9.96 -25.04 28.95
C SER A 12 -9.09 -24.01 28.25
N PHE A 13 -8.39 -23.15 29.00
CA PHE A 13 -7.50 -22.13 28.47
C PHE A 13 -6.06 -22.47 28.86
N HIS A 14 -5.13 -22.40 27.91
CA HIS A 14 -3.71 -22.53 28.22
C HIS A 14 -3.26 -21.28 28.98
N LEU A 15 -3.33 -21.32 30.31
CA LEU A 15 -2.81 -20.26 31.17
C LEU A 15 -1.31 -20.47 31.40
N GLU A 16 -0.49 -19.65 30.74
CA GLU A 16 0.88 -19.43 31.19
C GLU A 16 0.81 -18.64 32.50
N THR A 17 0.80 -19.37 33.61
CA THR A 17 0.83 -18.77 34.93
C THR A 17 2.29 -18.41 35.21
N ILE A 18 2.70 -17.19 34.84
CA ILE A 18 4.06 -16.70 35.12
C ILE A 18 4.15 -16.38 36.61
N THR A 19 4.38 -17.39 37.45
CA THR A 19 4.97 -17.21 38.78
C THR A 19 6.43 -16.84 38.58
N GLY A 20 6.86 -15.70 39.12
CA GLY A 20 8.16 -15.06 38.89
C GLY A 20 9.41 -15.81 39.40
N GLU A 21 9.39 -17.14 39.41
CA GLU A 21 10.49 -18.00 39.86
C GLU A 21 11.01 -18.96 38.76
N GLU A 22 10.44 -18.93 37.55
CA GLU A 22 10.96 -19.68 36.40
C GLU A 22 11.43 -18.74 35.28
N ASN A 23 12.39 -17.86 35.62
CA ASN A 23 13.38 -17.48 34.62
C ASN A 23 14.27 -18.70 34.36
N ASN A 24 13.73 -19.71 33.67
CA ASN A 24 14.56 -20.66 32.94
C ASN A 24 15.20 -19.86 31.81
N ILE A 25 16.33 -19.23 32.16
CA ILE A 25 17.41 -18.89 31.27
C ILE A 25 17.86 -20.23 30.67
N TYR A 26 17.08 -20.77 29.71
CA TYR A 26 17.71 -21.53 28.65
C TYR A 26 18.72 -20.55 28.09
N ALA A 27 20.01 -20.79 28.34
CA ALA A 27 21.07 -20.02 27.73
C ALA A 27 20.82 -20.11 26.22
N LEU A 28 20.16 -19.08 25.66
CA LEU A 28 19.98 -18.95 24.22
C LEU A 28 21.39 -19.08 23.69
N THR A 29 21.64 -20.11 22.88
CA THR A 29 22.90 -20.16 22.18
C THR A 29 23.05 -18.82 21.47
N PRO A 30 24.26 -18.23 21.38
CA PRO A 30 24.44 -16.96 20.68
C PRO A 30 23.74 -16.95 19.31
N VAL A 31 23.72 -18.12 18.65
CA VAL A 31 22.97 -18.39 17.41
C VAL A 31 21.45 -18.14 17.55
N ASP A 32 20.79 -18.67 18.58
CA ASP A 32 19.35 -18.49 18.79
C ASP A 32 18.98 -17.05 19.14
N TYR A 33 19.85 -16.35 19.85
CA TYR A 33 19.71 -14.91 20.12
C TYR A 33 19.74 -14.11 18.80
N TRP A 34 20.75 -14.32 17.95
CA TRP A 34 20.86 -13.62 16.67
C TRP A 34 19.73 -13.99 15.69
N LYS A 35 19.26 -15.25 15.72
CA LYS A 35 18.13 -15.69 14.90
C LYS A 35 16.86 -14.92 15.25
N LYS A 36 16.50 -14.85 16.53
CA LYS A 36 15.28 -14.17 17.00
C LYS A 36 15.33 -12.66 16.85
N ASN A 37 16.46 -12.04 17.17
CA ASN A 37 16.54 -10.58 17.27
C ASN A 37 16.96 -9.88 15.98
N LEU A 38 17.58 -10.59 15.03
CA LEU A 38 18.08 -9.98 13.80
C LEU A 38 17.60 -10.72 12.55
N TYR A 39 17.84 -12.03 12.46
CA TYR A 39 17.56 -12.79 11.24
C TYR A 39 16.07 -12.84 10.90
N PHE A 40 15.22 -13.33 11.82
CA PHE A 40 13.78 -13.44 11.54
C PHE A 40 13.11 -12.08 11.28
N PRO A 41 13.36 -11.02 12.06
CA PRO A 41 12.80 -9.69 11.76
C PRO A 41 13.15 -9.16 10.37
N ILE A 42 14.40 -9.36 9.91
CA ILE A 42 14.83 -8.95 8.57
C ILE A 42 14.08 -9.76 7.50
N ILE A 43 14.06 -11.09 7.64
CA ILE A 43 13.40 -11.97 6.68
C ILE A 43 11.89 -11.69 6.65
N ASP A 44 11.24 -11.53 7.79
CA ASP A 44 9.83 -11.18 7.89
C ASP A 44 9.56 -9.82 7.24
N GLY A 45 10.43 -8.83 7.48
CA GLY A 45 10.35 -7.53 6.81
C GLY A 45 10.42 -7.64 5.29
N ILE A 46 11.33 -8.47 4.76
CA ILE A 46 11.43 -8.73 3.32
C ILE A 46 10.15 -9.42 2.82
N ILE A 47 9.67 -10.45 3.50
CA ILE A 47 8.47 -11.20 3.12
C ILE A 47 7.24 -10.29 3.10
N ILE A 48 7.05 -9.46 4.13
CA ILE A 48 5.92 -8.52 4.21
C ILE A 48 5.96 -7.53 3.05
N ASN A 49 7.13 -6.97 2.74
CA ASN A 49 7.28 -6.03 1.64
C ASN A 49 7.05 -6.69 0.27
N LEU A 50 7.51 -7.92 0.07
CA LEU A 50 7.24 -8.69 -1.15
C LEU A 50 5.75 -8.98 -1.30
N LYS A 51 5.08 -9.43 -0.22
CA LYS A 51 3.63 -9.64 -0.21
C LYS A 51 2.87 -8.37 -0.56
N LYS A 52 3.30 -7.21 -0.04
CA LYS A 52 2.70 -5.92 -0.37
C LYS A 52 2.95 -5.51 -1.82
N ARG A 53 4.16 -5.75 -2.35
CA ARG A 53 4.56 -5.39 -3.72
C ARG A 53 3.90 -6.26 -4.80
N PHE A 54 3.59 -7.50 -4.48
CA PHE A 54 2.98 -8.48 -5.39
C PHE A 54 1.54 -8.83 -4.95
N SER A 55 0.89 -7.96 -4.17
CA SER A 55 -0.50 -8.14 -3.82
C SER A 55 -1.40 -7.88 -5.05
N GLU A 56 -2.59 -8.48 -5.06
CA GLU A 56 -3.59 -8.21 -6.10
C GLU A 56 -3.95 -6.72 -6.18
N GLU A 57 -3.98 -6.03 -5.04
CA GLU A 57 -4.20 -4.59 -4.96
C GLU A 57 -3.10 -3.77 -5.65
N SER A 58 -1.83 -4.16 -5.45
CA SER A 58 -0.71 -3.49 -6.10
C SER A 58 -0.74 -3.68 -7.63
N LEU A 59 -1.18 -4.85 -8.08
CA LEU A 59 -1.36 -5.18 -9.49
C LEU A 59 -2.53 -4.39 -10.10
N SER A 60 -3.68 -4.33 -9.42
CA SER A 60 -4.83 -3.54 -9.88
C SER A 60 -4.51 -2.04 -9.91
N MET A 61 -3.75 -1.54 -8.94
CA MET A 61 -3.23 -0.17 -8.93
C MET A 61 -2.32 0.10 -10.14
N ALA A 62 -1.38 -0.79 -10.43
CA ALA A 62 -0.50 -0.65 -11.59
C ALA A 62 -1.28 -0.63 -12.92
N SER A 63 -2.18 -1.60 -13.12
CA SER A 63 -3.01 -1.69 -14.34
C SER A 63 -3.93 -0.48 -14.54
N SER A 64 -4.44 0.10 -13.44
CA SER A 64 -5.28 1.30 -13.51
C SER A 64 -4.48 2.57 -13.79
N ILE A 65 -3.23 2.67 -13.32
CA ILE A 65 -2.30 3.74 -13.69
C ILE A 65 -1.93 3.63 -15.18
N ASP A 66 -1.65 2.43 -15.69
CA ASP A 66 -1.37 2.24 -17.12
C ASP A 66 -2.58 2.65 -17.98
N SER A 67 -3.78 2.28 -17.55
CA SER A 67 -5.02 2.72 -18.19
C SER A 67 -5.19 4.24 -18.13
N PHE A 68 -4.79 4.89 -17.04
CA PHE A 68 -4.85 6.33 -16.88
C PHE A 68 -3.88 7.07 -17.82
N LEU A 69 -2.65 6.58 -17.96
CA LEU A 69 -1.66 7.13 -18.89
C LEU A 69 -2.09 6.97 -20.35
N ASN A 70 -2.87 5.92 -20.65
CA ASN A 70 -3.55 5.74 -21.93
C ASN A 70 -4.83 6.60 -22.09
N LEU A 71 -5.10 7.51 -21.14
CA LEU A 71 -6.28 8.39 -21.11
C LEU A 71 -7.61 7.62 -21.13
N ASN A 72 -7.62 6.39 -20.61
CA ASN A 72 -8.81 5.55 -20.49
C ASN A 72 -9.40 5.61 -19.08
N LEU A 73 -10.45 6.42 -18.93
CA LEU A 73 -11.10 6.66 -17.65
C LEU A 73 -11.80 5.45 -17.03
N LYS A 74 -12.31 4.52 -17.85
CA LYS A 74 -13.00 3.34 -17.34
C LYS A 74 -12.01 2.43 -16.60
N GLY A 75 -10.86 2.18 -17.22
CA GLY A 75 -9.78 1.37 -16.64
C GLY A 75 -9.03 2.07 -15.51
N SER A 76 -9.00 3.40 -15.48
CA SER A 76 -8.31 4.16 -14.43
C SER A 76 -9.15 4.44 -13.19
N SER A 77 -10.39 3.96 -13.13
CA SER A 77 -11.33 4.26 -12.03
C SER A 77 -10.77 3.90 -10.66
N PHE A 78 -10.05 2.79 -10.53
CA PHE A 78 -9.40 2.36 -9.28
C PHE A 78 -8.38 3.40 -8.79
N PHE A 79 -7.47 3.84 -9.66
CA PHE A 79 -6.48 4.87 -9.37
C PHE A 79 -7.12 6.22 -9.04
N VAL A 80 -8.09 6.68 -9.84
CA VAL A 80 -8.77 7.96 -9.62
C VAL A 80 -9.50 7.96 -8.28
N ASN A 81 -10.23 6.89 -7.96
CA ASN A 81 -10.93 6.78 -6.67
C ASN A 81 -9.98 6.73 -5.47
N HIS A 82 -8.80 6.15 -5.63
CA HIS A 82 -7.80 6.12 -4.56
C HIS A 82 -7.26 7.51 -4.20
N TYR A 83 -7.12 8.41 -5.19
CA TYR A 83 -6.51 9.73 -4.99
C TYR A 83 -7.49 10.90 -5.00
N LYS A 84 -8.76 10.71 -5.40
CA LYS A 84 -9.71 11.82 -5.56
C LYS A 84 -9.91 12.64 -4.30
N ASP A 85 -10.03 11.98 -3.15
CA ASP A 85 -10.34 12.63 -1.87
C ASP A 85 -9.09 13.33 -1.33
N VAL A 86 -7.93 12.68 -1.46
CA VAL A 86 -6.63 13.23 -1.02
C VAL A 86 -6.22 14.46 -1.83
N MET A 87 -6.49 14.47 -3.13
CA MET A 87 -6.06 15.52 -4.06
C MET A 87 -7.17 16.55 -4.36
N ASN A 88 -8.34 16.38 -3.76
CA ASN A 88 -9.56 17.15 -4.00
C ASN A 88 -9.85 17.31 -5.50
N ILE A 89 -10.07 16.19 -6.17
CA ILE A 89 -10.35 16.09 -7.61
C ILE A 89 -11.83 15.78 -7.81
N SER A 90 -12.50 16.56 -8.67
CA SER A 90 -13.85 16.23 -9.12
C SER A 90 -13.82 15.34 -10.36
N GLU A 91 -14.57 14.25 -10.33
CA GLU A 91 -14.56 13.24 -11.40
C GLU A 91 -15.12 13.79 -12.73
N ASP A 92 -16.13 14.66 -12.66
CA ASP A 92 -16.76 15.23 -13.85
C ASP A 92 -15.85 16.22 -14.57
N THR A 93 -15.09 17.02 -13.82
CA THR A 93 -14.12 17.93 -14.44
C THR A 93 -12.92 17.16 -14.99
N LEU A 94 -12.46 16.10 -14.29
CA LEU A 94 -11.41 15.22 -14.79
C LEU A 94 -11.83 14.54 -16.10
N LYS A 95 -13.09 14.11 -16.21
CA LYS A 95 -13.66 13.57 -17.46
C LYS A 95 -13.58 14.57 -18.60
N ALA A 96 -14.00 15.81 -18.36
CA ALA A 96 -13.92 16.88 -19.35
C ALA A 96 -12.47 17.20 -19.75
N GLU A 97 -11.57 17.33 -18.76
CA GLU A 97 -10.15 17.61 -18.98
C GLU A 97 -9.49 16.52 -19.85
N ILE A 98 -9.71 15.25 -19.55
CA ILE A 98 -9.15 14.14 -20.32
C ILE A 98 -9.72 14.11 -21.74
N MET A 99 -11.01 14.39 -21.92
CA MET A 99 -11.63 14.42 -23.25
C MET A 99 -11.01 15.53 -24.12
N VAL A 100 -10.86 16.74 -23.57
CA VAL A 100 -10.24 17.86 -24.27
C VAL A 100 -8.76 17.58 -24.54
N PHE A 101 -8.03 17.10 -23.53
CA PHE A 101 -6.61 16.81 -23.64
C PHE A 101 -6.32 15.73 -24.68
N LYS A 102 -7.15 14.69 -24.75
CA LYS A 102 -7.06 13.63 -25.76
C LYS A 102 -7.21 14.17 -27.18
N ASN A 103 -8.06 15.19 -27.38
CA ASN A 103 -8.23 15.84 -28.69
C ASN A 103 -7.04 16.75 -29.06
N CYS A 104 -6.28 17.23 -28.08
CA CYS A 104 -5.07 18.01 -28.32
C CYS A 104 -3.85 17.14 -28.67
N LEU A 105 -3.93 15.82 -28.46
CA LEU A 105 -2.83 14.91 -28.69
C LEU A 105 -2.89 14.27 -30.10
N PRO A 106 -1.72 13.93 -30.67
CA PRO A 106 -1.67 13.14 -31.91
C PRO A 106 -2.24 11.73 -31.68
N ALA A 107 -2.70 11.08 -32.75
CA ALA A 107 -3.32 9.75 -32.68
C ALA A 107 -2.40 8.67 -32.07
N ASN A 108 -1.09 8.79 -32.29
CA ASN A 108 -0.04 7.93 -31.71
C ASN A 108 0.75 8.72 -30.67
N PHE A 109 0.07 9.21 -29.63
CA PHE A 109 0.74 9.97 -28.58
C PHE A 109 1.71 9.10 -27.80
N THR A 110 2.86 9.69 -27.48
CA THR A 110 3.82 9.12 -26.56
C THR A 110 3.73 9.83 -25.22
N PHE A 111 4.41 9.25 -24.24
CA PHE A 111 4.55 9.82 -22.92
C PHE A 111 5.11 11.26 -22.91
N ASP A 112 6.09 11.52 -23.77
CA ASP A 112 6.72 12.83 -23.87
C ASP A 112 5.76 13.90 -24.39
N ASP A 113 4.80 13.51 -25.23
CA ASP A 113 3.76 14.40 -25.74
C ASP A 113 2.80 14.81 -24.62
N ILE A 114 2.46 13.89 -23.72
CA ILE A 114 1.65 14.19 -22.52
C ILE A 114 2.40 15.21 -21.65
N LYS A 115 3.69 14.98 -21.40
CA LYS A 115 4.50 15.85 -20.53
C LYS A 115 4.69 17.26 -21.10
N LYS A 116 4.80 17.39 -22.43
CA LYS A 116 4.95 18.68 -23.11
C LYS A 116 3.64 19.48 -23.13
N ASN A 117 2.51 18.82 -23.35
CA ASN A 117 1.23 19.48 -23.56
C ASN A 117 0.43 19.73 -22.28
N ILE A 118 0.82 19.11 -21.16
CA ILE A 118 0.08 19.26 -19.90
C ILE A 118 0.38 20.60 -19.21
N VAL A 119 -0.63 21.47 -19.19
CA VAL A 119 -0.56 22.77 -18.54
C VAL A 119 -1.41 22.78 -17.27
N LYS A 120 -0.80 23.07 -16.12
CA LYS A 120 -1.47 23.07 -14.81
C LYS A 120 -2.69 24.01 -14.75
N VAL A 121 -2.62 25.15 -15.43
CA VAL A 121 -3.71 26.15 -15.45
C VAL A 121 -4.92 25.62 -16.23
N THR A 122 -4.69 24.88 -17.31
CA THR A 122 -5.74 24.38 -18.21
C THR A 122 -6.31 23.05 -17.75
N TYR A 123 -5.49 22.18 -17.18
CA TYR A 123 -5.88 20.82 -16.76
C TYR A 123 -5.43 20.56 -15.31
N PRO A 124 -6.01 21.26 -14.31
CA PRO A 124 -5.56 21.18 -12.93
C PRO A 124 -5.68 19.78 -12.32
N ASN A 125 -6.73 19.03 -12.62
CA ASN A 125 -6.96 17.71 -12.03
C ASN A 125 -6.11 16.63 -12.70
N LEU A 126 -6.05 16.66 -14.03
CA LEU A 126 -5.19 15.79 -14.81
C LEU A 126 -3.72 16.01 -14.46
N TYR A 127 -3.27 17.26 -14.31
CA TYR A 127 -1.90 17.60 -13.90
C TYR A 127 -1.54 17.02 -12.53
N LYS A 128 -2.44 17.17 -11.53
CA LYS A 128 -2.24 16.61 -10.19
C LYS A 128 -2.06 15.09 -10.21
N LEU A 129 -2.92 14.38 -10.96
CA LEU A 129 -2.86 12.92 -11.05
C LEU A 129 -1.64 12.44 -11.81
N ILE A 130 -1.29 13.09 -12.91
CA ILE A 130 -0.08 12.78 -13.68
C ILE A 130 1.17 13.01 -12.83
N GLN A 131 1.20 14.05 -12.00
CA GLN A 131 2.28 14.24 -11.04
C GLN A 131 2.35 13.10 -10.01
N ALA A 132 1.22 12.58 -9.54
CA ALA A 132 1.19 11.43 -8.64
C ALA A 132 1.72 10.16 -9.32
N CYS A 133 1.46 9.97 -10.62
CA CYS A 133 2.02 8.85 -11.39
C CYS A 133 3.56 8.90 -11.48
N PHE A 134 4.16 10.09 -11.64
CA PHE A 134 5.62 10.21 -11.88
C PHE A 134 6.48 10.42 -10.64
N LYS A 135 5.88 10.65 -9.47
CA LYS A 135 6.62 10.76 -8.21
C LYS A 135 6.99 9.41 -7.57
N ARG A 136 6.95 8.32 -8.34
CA ARG A 136 7.21 6.97 -7.85
C ARG A 136 8.70 6.66 -7.74
#